data_AF-A0A729HSF8-F1
#
_entry.id   AF-A0A729HSF8-F1
#
_cell.length_a   1.000
_cell.length_b   1.000
_cell.length_c   1.000
_cell.angle_alpha   90.00
_cell.angle_beta   90.00
_cell.angle_gamma   90.00
#
_symmetry.space_group_name_H-M   'P 1'
#
loop_
_entity.id
_entity.type
_entity.pdbx_description
1 polymer ?
#
loop_
_entity_poly.entity_id
_entity_poly.type
_entity_poly.pdbx_seq_one_letter_code
_entity_poly.pdbx_strand_id
1 'polypeptide(L)'
;PDKPLFVQNIGLGNVLFKGDGRFLAGTFVSDAIDRTSIGARAATGCQFMRAHQAPDAPDLVSFWQIITLSEVVSPTTVVDVLAVSGNNVLFGHGTGAGITSWRHVAMLEGGAFTGGISAPNMRGDTLVTVGDGTGGMAKGDVDGAGFNGNNLNIKSWNGIGFQNSEDLAIRAYISTRLGVIAAAENLQAGNAIFNKNGDVYGDIWGTGSGPGWLSAYIAGRPLRQYITMVGVYQNDKTKPFMLHDDGSGVFLATTDMLSGYVQSIRFGAVEHGNLYRSPGFADQLGYVITGVENGDSNDTPDRIQRRLLQLKVNGQWYTVGT
;
A
#
# COMPACT_ATOMS: atom_id res chain seq x y z
N PRO A 1 58.75 -1.38 67.46
CA PRO A 1 58.92 -2.85 67.58
C PRO A 1 60.22 -3.28 66.92
N ASP A 2 61.08 -3.97 67.66
CA ASP A 2 62.33 -4.52 67.15
C ASP A 2 62.05 -5.46 65.98
N LYS A 3 62.54 -5.11 64.79
CA LYS A 3 62.39 -5.96 63.60
C LYS A 3 63.25 -7.20 63.84
N PRO A 4 62.71 -8.43 63.69
CA PRO A 4 63.51 -9.63 63.85
C PRO A 4 64.74 -9.57 62.94
N LEU A 5 65.94 -9.73 63.49
CA LEU A 5 67.25 -9.61 62.80
C LEU A 5 67.32 -10.39 61.48
N PHE A 6 66.61 -11.52 61.40
CA PHE A 6 66.44 -12.32 60.19
C PHE A 6 65.90 -11.52 58.99
N VAL A 7 64.91 -10.64 59.20
CA VAL A 7 64.27 -9.87 58.12
C VAL A 7 65.17 -8.72 57.65
N GLN A 8 66.04 -8.23 58.54
CA GLN A 8 67.00 -7.17 58.24
C GLN A 8 68.16 -7.69 57.38
N ASN A 9 68.63 -8.91 57.66
CA ASN A 9 69.78 -9.52 56.99
C ASN A 9 69.52 -9.98 55.55
N ILE A 10 68.26 -10.22 55.17
CA ILE A 10 67.87 -10.56 53.80
C ILE A 10 67.42 -9.33 52.98
N GLY A 11 67.65 -8.10 53.48
CA GLY A 11 67.28 -6.86 52.79
C GLY A 11 65.77 -6.58 52.72
N LEU A 12 64.94 -7.47 53.30
CA LEU A 12 63.47 -7.35 53.27
C LEU A 12 62.92 -6.46 54.39
N GLY A 13 63.72 -6.04 55.37
CA GLY A 13 63.25 -5.24 56.51
C GLY A 13 62.63 -3.89 56.15
N ASN A 14 62.98 -3.32 54.99
CA ASN A 14 62.36 -2.12 54.44
C ASN A 14 61.34 -2.43 53.34
N VAL A 15 61.35 -3.64 52.77
CA VAL A 15 60.42 -4.04 51.71
C VAL A 15 59.11 -4.60 52.30
N LEU A 16 59.20 -5.30 53.43
CA LEU A 16 58.09 -6.01 54.07
C LEU A 16 57.22 -5.11 54.96
N PHE A 17 57.76 -4.00 55.46
CA PHE A 17 57.13 -3.18 56.51
C PHE A 17 56.88 -1.72 56.14
N LYS A 18 57.32 -1.27 54.95
CA LYS A 18 57.25 0.14 54.57
C LYS A 18 55.99 0.50 53.80
N GLY A 19 55.18 -0.50 53.40
CA GLY A 19 53.96 -0.26 52.63
C GLY A 19 54.20 0.31 51.24
N ASP A 20 55.47 0.39 50.79
CA ASP A 20 55.91 1.02 49.54
C ASP A 20 55.43 0.31 48.25
N GLY A 21 54.49 -0.65 48.32
CA GLY A 21 53.88 -1.29 47.14
C GLY A 21 54.82 -2.11 46.23
N ARG A 22 56.11 -2.21 46.56
CA ARG A 22 57.15 -2.85 45.73
C ARG A 22 57.30 -4.38 45.92
N PHE A 23 56.59 -4.99 46.86
CA PHE A 23 56.47 -6.44 46.95
C PHE A 23 55.27 -6.88 46.11
N LEU A 24 55.44 -7.91 45.27
CA LEU A 24 54.48 -8.45 44.28
C LEU A 24 52.99 -8.42 44.73
N ALA A 25 52.35 -7.26 44.55
CA ALA A 25 51.19 -7.06 43.69
C ALA A 25 50.22 -8.25 43.54
N GLY A 26 49.41 -8.53 44.57
CA GLY A 26 48.25 -9.43 44.42
C GLY A 26 47.87 -10.26 45.65
N THR A 27 48.69 -10.27 46.68
CA THR A 27 48.41 -11.06 47.90
C THR A 27 47.89 -10.17 49.01
N PHE A 28 46.87 -10.67 49.71
CA PHE A 28 46.39 -10.12 50.97
C PHE A 28 47.55 -9.70 51.88
N VAL A 29 47.56 -8.42 52.29
CA VAL A 29 48.56 -7.92 53.25
C VAL A 29 48.02 -8.01 54.68
N SER A 30 46.85 -7.43 54.93
CA SER A 30 46.08 -7.57 56.17
C SER A 30 44.70 -6.93 56.01
N ASP A 31 43.75 -7.29 56.89
CA ASP A 31 42.41 -6.70 56.90
C ASP A 31 42.44 -5.18 57.15
N ALA A 32 43.44 -4.69 57.90
CA ALA A 32 43.61 -3.27 58.17
C ALA A 32 43.97 -2.51 56.88
N ILE A 33 44.83 -3.09 56.03
CA ILE A 33 45.24 -2.47 54.76
C ILE A 33 44.13 -2.57 53.70
N ASP A 34 43.38 -3.66 53.67
CA ASP A 34 42.27 -3.83 52.72
C ASP A 34 41.14 -2.79 52.92
N ARG A 35 40.96 -2.31 54.16
CA ARG A 35 40.00 -1.27 54.54
C ARG A 35 40.44 0.16 54.24
N THR A 36 41.70 0.36 53.84
CA THR A 36 42.20 1.70 53.50
C THR A 36 41.80 2.11 52.08
N SER A 37 41.67 3.42 51.86
CA SER A 37 41.27 3.98 50.56
C SER A 37 42.17 3.50 49.42
N ILE A 38 41.54 3.07 48.33
CA ILE A 38 42.20 2.68 47.08
C ILE A 38 42.98 3.87 46.52
N GLY A 39 42.36 5.06 46.45
CA GLY A 39 43.03 6.27 45.98
C GLY A 39 44.24 6.66 46.84
N ALA A 40 44.10 6.56 48.17
CA ALA A 40 45.21 6.87 49.09
C ALA A 40 46.39 5.91 48.94
N ARG A 41 46.12 4.61 48.77
CA ARG A 41 47.17 3.61 48.48
C ARG A 41 47.78 3.80 47.10
N ALA A 42 46.97 4.13 46.09
CA ALA A 42 47.49 4.47 44.77
C ALA A 42 48.46 5.66 44.84
N ALA A 43 48.16 6.67 45.66
CA ALA A 43 49.01 7.85 45.86
C ALA A 43 50.38 7.58 46.50
N THR A 44 50.59 6.39 47.08
CA THR A 44 51.90 5.93 47.58
C THR A 44 52.66 5.10 46.55
N GLY A 45 52.18 5.02 45.31
CA GLY A 45 52.74 4.20 44.24
C GLY A 45 52.27 2.73 44.25
N CYS A 46 51.22 2.39 45.01
CA CYS A 46 50.67 1.03 44.94
C CYS A 46 49.90 0.83 43.63
N GLN A 47 50.48 0.03 42.72
CA GLN A 47 49.85 -0.26 41.43
C GLN A 47 48.91 -1.46 41.46
N PHE A 48 49.16 -2.43 42.33
CA PHE A 48 48.37 -3.65 42.43
C PHE A 48 47.99 -3.88 43.88
N MET A 49 46.69 -4.02 44.16
CA MET A 49 46.22 -4.14 45.53
C MET A 49 44.91 -4.94 45.61
N ARG A 50 44.64 -5.51 46.78
CA ARG A 50 43.31 -6.01 47.13
C ARG A 50 42.54 -4.92 47.87
N ALA A 51 41.24 -4.81 47.65
CA ALA A 51 40.37 -3.92 48.41
C ALA A 51 39.17 -4.72 48.93
N HIS A 52 38.90 -4.59 50.22
CA HIS A 52 37.72 -5.18 50.87
C HIS A 52 37.34 -4.29 52.04
N GLN A 53 36.08 -3.85 52.07
CA GLN A 53 35.60 -2.84 53.03
C GLN A 53 36.38 -1.50 52.95
N ALA A 54 37.05 -1.22 51.83
CA ALA A 54 37.63 0.10 51.56
C ALA A 54 36.51 1.12 51.28
N PRO A 55 36.61 2.35 51.79
CA PRO A 55 35.54 3.36 51.69
C PRO A 55 35.20 3.76 50.25
N ASP A 56 36.13 3.55 49.32
CA ASP A 56 36.04 3.91 47.91
C ASP A 56 36.05 2.69 46.97
N ALA A 57 35.88 1.47 47.50
CA ALA A 57 35.64 0.28 46.69
C ALA A 57 34.25 0.34 46.01
N PRO A 58 34.02 -0.44 44.93
CA PRO A 58 32.71 -0.49 44.28
C PRO A 58 31.58 -0.90 45.24
N ASP A 59 31.89 -1.79 46.17
CA ASP A 59 31.03 -2.18 47.29
C ASP A 59 31.89 -2.61 48.49
N LEU A 60 31.28 -2.71 49.68
CA LEU A 60 31.96 -3.07 50.93
C LEU A 60 31.90 -4.57 51.29
N VAL A 61 31.31 -5.40 50.42
CA VAL A 61 31.03 -6.84 50.66
C VAL A 61 32.02 -7.73 49.93
N SER A 62 32.39 -7.34 48.71
CA SER A 62 33.20 -8.12 47.78
C SER A 62 34.70 -7.87 47.98
N PHE A 63 35.50 -8.89 47.66
CA PHE A 63 36.94 -8.74 47.55
C PHE A 63 37.31 -8.33 46.13
N TRP A 64 37.88 -7.13 45.99
CA TRP A 64 38.26 -6.57 44.70
C TRP A 64 39.76 -6.69 44.47
N GLN A 65 40.13 -7.21 43.31
CA GLN A 65 41.48 -7.07 42.75
C GLN A 65 41.55 -5.75 41.99
N ILE A 66 42.48 -4.89 42.37
CA ILE A 66 42.62 -3.54 41.83
C ILE A 66 43.96 -3.41 41.11
N ILE A 67 43.91 -2.87 39.90
CA ILE A 67 45.07 -2.45 39.13
C ILE A 67 44.95 -0.94 38.90
N THR A 68 45.87 -0.18 39.47
CA THR A 68 46.01 1.25 39.20
C THR A 68 46.60 1.44 37.81
N LEU A 69 45.91 2.21 36.98
CA LEU A 69 46.31 2.51 35.59
C LEU A 69 47.19 3.77 35.49
N SER A 70 47.18 4.59 36.54
CA SER A 70 47.97 5.81 36.66
C SER A 70 49.16 5.60 37.62
N GLU A 71 50.30 6.26 37.39
CA GLU A 71 51.57 6.08 38.14
C GLU A 71 51.62 6.78 39.53
N VAL A 72 50.46 6.98 40.18
CA VAL A 72 50.15 8.10 41.10
C VAL A 72 51.17 8.39 42.21
N VAL A 73 51.56 9.68 42.29
CA VAL A 73 52.32 10.30 43.39
C VAL A 73 51.68 11.65 43.75
N SER A 74 50.85 11.62 44.79
CA SER A 74 50.26 12.72 45.60
C SER A 74 48.73 12.64 45.74
N PRO A 75 48.14 13.16 46.84
CA PRO A 75 46.69 13.08 47.10
C PRO A 75 45.80 13.77 46.07
N THR A 76 46.34 14.69 45.25
CA THR A 76 45.58 15.48 44.28
C THR A 76 45.66 14.94 42.85
N THR A 77 46.54 13.97 42.59
CA THR A 77 46.68 13.39 41.26
C THR A 77 45.51 12.47 40.91
N VAL A 78 45.14 12.45 39.63
CA VAL A 78 44.08 11.56 39.11
C VAL A 78 44.51 10.11 39.29
N VAL A 79 43.58 9.30 39.79
CA VAL A 79 43.74 7.85 39.95
C VAL A 79 42.66 7.18 39.10
N ASP A 80 43.07 6.52 38.03
CA ASP A 80 42.20 5.59 37.30
C ASP A 80 42.57 4.15 37.67
N VAL A 81 41.56 3.32 37.92
CA VAL A 81 41.74 1.92 38.32
C VAL A 81 40.88 0.96 37.51
N LEU A 82 41.39 -0.25 37.31
CA LEU A 82 40.61 -1.41 36.90
C LEU A 82 40.35 -2.28 38.14
N ALA A 83 39.08 -2.56 38.43
CA ALA A 83 38.65 -3.42 39.54
C ALA A 83 37.98 -4.69 39.02
N VAL A 84 38.39 -5.84 39.57
CA VAL A 84 37.86 -7.16 39.20
C VAL A 84 37.44 -7.92 40.46
N SER A 85 36.22 -8.45 40.46
CA SER A 85 35.71 -9.37 41.49
C SER A 85 34.80 -10.41 40.84
N GLY A 86 35.22 -11.67 40.80
CA GLY A 86 34.53 -12.71 40.06
C GLY A 86 34.35 -12.32 38.58
N ASN A 87 33.09 -12.19 38.15
CA ASN A 87 32.73 -11.81 36.78
C ASN A 87 32.49 -10.30 36.60
N ASN A 88 32.63 -9.50 37.67
CA ASN A 88 32.45 -8.05 37.59
C ASN A 88 33.78 -7.38 37.26
N VAL A 89 33.78 -6.55 36.21
CA VAL A 89 34.90 -5.71 35.80
C VAL A 89 34.44 -4.26 35.75
N LEU A 90 35.10 -3.37 36.49
CA LEU A 90 34.76 -1.95 36.56
C LEU A 90 35.98 -1.06 36.33
N PHE A 91 35.77 0.09 35.71
CA PHE A 91 36.71 1.21 35.73
C PHE A 91 36.32 2.20 36.82
N GLY A 92 37.25 2.48 37.71
CA GLY A 92 37.13 3.51 38.75
C GLY A 92 37.89 4.76 38.35
N HIS A 93 37.33 5.93 38.66
CA HIS A 93 37.97 7.22 38.49
C HIS A 93 37.85 8.05 39.76
N GLY A 94 38.94 8.69 40.16
CA GLY A 94 38.99 9.61 41.28
C GLY A 94 40.36 10.27 41.40
N THR A 95 40.81 10.47 42.64
CA THR A 95 42.11 11.07 42.94
C THR A 95 42.85 10.29 44.03
N GLY A 96 44.07 10.72 44.36
CA GLY A 96 44.83 10.20 45.49
C GLY A 96 44.14 10.33 46.87
N ALA A 97 43.00 11.03 46.96
CA ALA A 97 42.15 11.05 48.15
C ALA A 97 41.15 9.87 48.18
N GLY A 98 40.80 9.30 47.03
CA GLY A 98 39.86 8.19 46.90
C GLY A 98 39.25 8.10 45.50
N ILE A 99 38.75 6.92 45.16
CA ILE A 99 37.92 6.70 43.96
C ILE A 99 36.52 7.25 44.22
N THR A 100 36.00 8.07 43.30
CA THR A 100 34.71 8.76 43.49
C THR A 100 33.64 8.31 42.51
N SER A 101 34.02 7.57 41.48
CA SER A 101 33.07 7.03 40.50
C SER A 101 33.52 5.68 39.99
N TRP A 102 32.53 4.81 39.73
CA TRP A 102 32.72 3.48 39.17
C TRP A 102 31.82 3.30 37.96
N ARG A 103 32.36 2.70 36.90
CA ARG A 103 31.64 2.37 35.68
C ARG A 103 31.86 0.90 35.36
N HIS A 104 30.79 0.16 35.14
CA HIS A 104 30.90 -1.20 34.65
C HIS A 104 31.55 -1.22 33.26
N VAL A 105 32.52 -2.11 33.07
CA VAL A 105 32.98 -2.48 31.74
C VAL A 105 31.90 -3.38 31.17
N ALA A 106 31.13 -2.84 30.25
CA ALA A 106 30.04 -3.57 29.64
C ALA A 106 30.63 -4.64 28.70
N MET A 107 30.86 -5.84 29.22
CA MET A 107 31.07 -7.04 28.42
C MET A 107 29.71 -7.44 27.82
N LEU A 108 29.23 -6.67 26.84
CA LEU A 108 27.92 -6.84 26.21
C LEU A 108 27.93 -7.92 25.12
N GLU A 109 28.58 -9.06 25.37
CA GLU A 109 28.35 -10.23 24.53
C GLU A 109 27.13 -10.98 25.07
N GLY A 110 25.98 -10.80 24.41
CA GLY A 110 24.73 -11.50 24.75
C GLY A 110 23.89 -10.90 25.90
N GLY A 111 24.29 -9.76 26.48
CA GLY A 111 23.57 -9.09 27.57
C GLY A 111 22.57 -8.02 27.10
N ALA A 112 21.51 -7.77 27.89
CA ALA A 112 20.55 -6.70 27.64
C ALA A 112 21.14 -5.32 27.98
N PHE A 113 20.96 -4.35 27.09
CA PHE A 113 21.24 -2.93 27.35
C PHE A 113 19.94 -2.21 27.71
N THR A 114 19.91 -1.50 28.84
CA THR A 114 18.76 -0.68 29.25
C THR A 114 19.10 0.79 29.06
N GLY A 115 18.35 1.48 28.18
CA GLY A 115 18.56 2.90 27.88
C GLY A 115 18.36 3.23 26.40
N GLY A 116 18.56 4.51 26.05
CA GLY A 116 18.57 4.94 24.66
C GLY A 116 19.90 4.63 23.96
N ILE A 117 19.84 4.25 22.69
CA ILE A 117 21.02 4.11 21.83
C ILE A 117 21.13 5.37 20.99
N SER A 118 22.20 6.14 21.15
CA SER A 118 22.55 7.27 20.28
C SER A 118 23.84 6.95 19.55
N ALA A 119 23.73 6.46 18.32
CA ALA A 119 24.87 6.11 17.48
C ALA A 119 24.71 6.74 16.08
N PRO A 120 25.78 7.27 15.47
CA PRO A 120 25.70 7.84 14.11
C PRO A 120 25.39 6.77 13.05
N ASN A 121 25.72 5.51 13.31
CA ASN A 121 25.37 4.36 12.48
C ASN A 121 25.10 3.14 13.35
N MET A 122 24.07 2.36 13.01
CA MET A 122 23.79 1.04 13.61
C MET A 122 23.88 -0.02 12.49
N ARG A 123 24.77 -1.00 12.64
CA ARG A 123 24.97 -2.09 11.68
C ARG A 123 24.96 -3.42 12.42
N GLY A 124 24.27 -4.41 11.87
CA GLY A 124 24.39 -5.82 12.26
C GLY A 124 25.05 -6.59 11.13
N ASP A 125 25.80 -7.65 11.44
CA ASP A 125 26.43 -8.51 10.43
C ASP A 125 25.37 -9.20 9.56
N THR A 126 24.35 -9.77 10.19
CA THR A 126 23.21 -10.41 9.49
C THR A 126 21.91 -9.60 9.57
N LEU A 127 21.59 -9.01 10.72
CA LEU A 127 20.32 -8.32 10.94
C LEU A 127 20.40 -7.28 12.06
N VAL A 128 19.67 -6.18 11.91
CA VAL A 128 19.30 -5.28 13.00
C VAL A 128 17.80 -5.48 13.25
N THR A 129 17.44 -5.98 14.43
CA THR A 129 16.04 -6.05 14.87
C THR A 129 15.75 -4.94 15.85
N VAL A 130 14.56 -4.35 15.75
CA VAL A 130 14.08 -3.32 16.66
C VAL A 130 12.76 -3.80 17.22
N GLY A 131 12.64 -4.02 18.53
CA GLY A 131 11.41 -4.47 19.19
C GLY A 131 11.62 -5.60 20.21
N ASP A 132 10.53 -6.08 20.81
CA ASP A 132 10.52 -7.06 21.91
C ASP A 132 10.27 -8.52 21.45
N GLY A 133 10.30 -8.75 20.13
CA GLY A 133 10.00 -10.04 19.50
C GLY A 133 8.52 -10.20 19.10
N THR A 134 7.61 -9.48 19.74
CA THR A 134 6.16 -9.47 19.45
C THR A 134 5.78 -8.35 18.47
N GLY A 135 6.40 -7.18 18.61
CA GLY A 135 6.38 -6.10 17.62
C GLY A 135 7.81 -5.77 17.17
N GLY A 136 7.97 -5.18 15.99
CA GLY A 136 9.28 -4.71 15.54
C GLY A 136 9.62 -4.82 14.06
N MET A 137 10.89 -4.61 13.73
CA MET A 137 11.46 -4.83 12.40
C MET A 137 12.22 -6.16 12.36
N ALA A 138 11.92 -7.02 11.38
CA ALA A 138 12.56 -8.31 11.19
C ALA A 138 12.84 -8.58 9.71
N LYS A 139 13.89 -9.36 9.41
CA LYS A 139 14.12 -9.89 8.06
C LYS A 139 12.93 -10.74 7.62
N GLY A 140 12.56 -10.65 6.34
CA GLY A 140 11.71 -11.64 5.70
C GLY A 140 12.51 -12.54 4.74
N ASP A 141 11.93 -13.68 4.39
CA ASP A 141 12.65 -14.79 3.76
C ASP A 141 12.52 -14.84 2.22
N VAL A 142 11.93 -13.80 1.62
CA VAL A 142 11.64 -13.75 0.17
C VAL A 142 12.24 -12.49 -0.44
N ASP A 143 12.82 -12.63 -1.63
CA ASP A 143 13.43 -11.53 -2.40
C ASP A 143 12.41 -10.89 -3.38
N GLY A 144 11.41 -10.23 -2.81
CA GLY A 144 10.30 -9.59 -3.52
C GLY A 144 9.15 -9.31 -2.56
N ALA A 145 8.41 -8.20 -2.76
CA ALA A 145 7.32 -7.81 -1.87
C ALA A 145 5.95 -8.28 -2.38
N GLY A 146 5.22 -9.04 -1.55
CA GLY A 146 3.87 -9.52 -1.86
C GLY A 146 3.22 -10.30 -0.73
N PHE A 147 2.01 -10.82 -0.98
CA PHE A 147 1.26 -11.59 0.03
C PHE A 147 1.94 -12.91 0.44
N ASN A 148 2.90 -13.40 -0.34
CA ASN A 148 3.64 -14.65 -0.10
C ASN A 148 4.98 -14.44 0.63
N GLY A 149 5.36 -13.20 0.94
CA GLY A 149 6.62 -12.89 1.61
C GLY A 149 7.21 -11.55 1.15
N ASN A 150 8.20 -11.07 1.90
CA ASN A 150 8.88 -9.79 1.68
C ASN A 150 10.34 -9.88 2.17
N ASN A 151 11.19 -8.92 1.79
CA ASN A 151 12.56 -8.81 2.31
C ASN A 151 12.61 -8.25 3.74
N LEU A 152 11.65 -7.38 4.10
CA LEU A 152 11.55 -6.72 5.40
C LEU A 152 10.12 -6.83 5.93
N ASN A 153 9.99 -7.29 7.16
CA ASN A 153 8.73 -7.36 7.90
C ASN A 153 8.73 -6.30 9.00
N ILE A 154 7.74 -5.40 8.97
CA ILE A 154 7.45 -4.48 10.06
C ILE A 154 6.23 -5.04 10.81
N LYS A 155 6.49 -5.72 11.93
CA LYS A 155 5.50 -6.35 12.80
C LYS A 155 4.88 -5.32 13.71
N SER A 156 3.56 -5.17 13.63
CA SER A 156 2.79 -4.36 14.56
C SER A 156 1.44 -5.01 14.85
N TRP A 157 0.95 -4.86 16.08
CA TRP A 157 -0.36 -5.36 16.49
C TRP A 157 -1.51 -4.43 16.09
N ASN A 158 -1.22 -3.13 16.03
CA ASN A 158 -2.20 -2.05 15.82
C ASN A 158 -1.83 -1.16 14.61
N GLY A 159 -0.85 -1.57 13.82
CA GLY A 159 -0.38 -0.85 12.64
C GLY A 159 0.82 0.07 12.86
N ILE A 160 1.22 0.76 11.80
CA ILE A 160 2.35 1.68 11.74
C ILE A 160 1.75 3.07 11.50
N GLY A 161 2.01 4.01 12.41
CA GLY A 161 1.52 5.39 12.31
C GLY A 161 2.62 6.36 11.86
N PHE A 162 2.26 7.31 11.02
CA PHE A 162 3.09 8.43 10.60
C PHE A 162 2.62 9.69 11.34
N GLN A 163 3.35 10.08 12.36
CA GLN A 163 2.99 11.15 13.29
C GLN A 163 3.59 12.49 12.84
N ASN A 164 2.81 13.58 12.92
CA ASN A 164 3.34 14.93 12.80
C ASN A 164 4.04 15.30 14.12
N SER A 165 5.29 15.78 14.04
CA SER A 165 6.11 16.11 15.21
C SER A 165 5.67 17.36 15.97
N GLU A 166 4.90 18.25 15.34
CA GLU A 166 4.42 19.50 15.93
C GLU A 166 3.24 19.25 16.90
N ASP A 167 2.26 18.45 16.48
CA ASP A 167 1.01 18.23 17.22
C ASP A 167 0.80 16.79 17.69
N LEU A 168 1.75 15.89 17.38
CA LEU A 168 1.71 14.47 17.73
C LEU A 168 0.50 13.73 17.13
N ALA A 169 -0.18 14.29 16.12
CA ALA A 169 -1.29 13.63 15.45
C ALA A 169 -0.81 12.64 14.37
N ILE A 170 -1.44 11.48 14.27
CA ILE A 170 -1.19 10.52 13.18
C ILE A 170 -1.84 11.03 11.89
N ARG A 171 -1.03 11.29 10.86
CA ARG A 171 -1.49 11.81 9.55
C ARG A 171 -1.73 10.72 8.52
N ALA A 172 -1.05 9.59 8.65
CA ALA A 172 -1.28 8.39 7.86
C ALA A 172 -0.96 7.17 8.70
N TYR A 173 -1.53 6.03 8.35
CA TYR A 173 -1.16 4.75 8.96
C TYR A 173 -1.32 3.58 8.01
N ILE A 174 -0.64 2.49 8.35
CA ILE A 174 -0.81 1.17 7.76
C ILE A 174 -1.26 0.23 8.86
N SER A 175 -2.51 -0.23 8.83
CA SER A 175 -3.03 -1.21 9.79
C SER A 175 -2.75 -2.62 9.30
N THR A 176 -1.75 -3.26 9.90
CA THR A 176 -1.39 -4.66 9.67
C THR A 176 -2.49 -5.64 10.10
N ARG A 177 -3.35 -5.22 11.05
CA ARG A 177 -4.48 -6.03 11.52
C ARG A 177 -5.65 -6.02 10.54
N LEU A 178 -5.94 -4.86 9.95
CA LEU A 178 -7.11 -4.69 9.06
C LEU A 178 -6.76 -4.76 7.58
N GLY A 179 -5.47 -4.74 7.22
CA GLY A 179 -5.01 -4.65 5.83
C GLY A 179 -5.32 -3.29 5.20
N VAL A 180 -5.28 -2.20 5.99
CA VAL A 180 -5.68 -0.85 5.56
C VAL A 180 -4.47 0.06 5.44
N ILE A 181 -4.41 0.84 4.36
CA ILE A 181 -3.54 2.02 4.23
C ILE A 181 -4.46 3.24 4.21
N ALA A 182 -4.24 4.19 5.12
CA ALA A 182 -5.10 5.36 5.25
C ALA A 182 -4.31 6.64 5.51
N ALA A 183 -4.88 7.76 5.06
CA ALA A 183 -4.43 9.12 5.36
C ALA A 183 -5.60 9.89 5.99
N ALA A 184 -5.30 10.81 6.90
CA ALA A 184 -6.31 11.68 7.52
C ALA A 184 -6.91 12.69 6.53
N GLU A 185 -6.16 13.02 5.48
CA GLU A 185 -6.62 13.85 4.37
C GLU A 185 -6.64 13.00 3.09
N ASN A 186 -5.85 13.35 2.08
CA ASN A 186 -5.87 12.65 0.81
C ASN A 186 -4.72 11.64 0.71
N LEU A 187 -4.97 10.51 0.04
CA LEU A 187 -3.93 9.56 -0.38
C LEU A 187 -3.63 9.80 -1.87
N GLN A 188 -2.37 9.99 -2.24
CA GLN A 188 -1.97 10.23 -3.62
C GLN A 188 -1.26 9.01 -4.21
N ALA A 189 -1.58 8.67 -5.46
CA ALA A 189 -0.93 7.60 -6.22
C ALA A 189 -0.63 8.09 -7.64
N GLY A 190 0.60 8.53 -7.90
CA GLY A 190 0.93 9.28 -9.11
C GLY A 190 0.14 10.60 -9.16
N ASN A 191 -0.51 10.88 -10.29
CA ASN A 191 -1.40 12.05 -10.45
C ASN A 191 -2.81 11.83 -9.86
N ALA A 192 -3.14 10.59 -9.44
CA ALA A 192 -4.44 10.30 -8.89
C ALA A 192 -4.51 10.68 -7.39
N ILE A 193 -5.66 11.22 -6.98
CA ILE A 193 -5.91 11.65 -5.60
C ILE A 193 -7.15 10.93 -5.08
N PHE A 194 -6.98 10.13 -4.03
CA PHE A 194 -8.07 9.57 -3.25
C PHE A 194 -8.41 10.55 -2.13
N ASN A 195 -9.51 11.26 -2.28
CA ASN A 195 -9.91 12.31 -1.36
C ASN A 195 -10.56 11.73 -0.10
N LYS A 196 -10.43 12.46 1.03
CA LYS A 196 -11.06 12.05 2.31
C LYS A 196 -12.59 11.92 2.26
N ASN A 197 -13.24 12.55 1.29
CA ASN A 197 -14.68 12.48 1.06
C ASN A 197 -15.11 11.25 0.24
N GLY A 198 -14.16 10.40 -0.18
CA GLY A 198 -14.40 9.19 -0.97
C GLY A 198 -14.26 9.39 -2.49
N ASP A 199 -14.03 10.61 -2.97
CA ASP A 199 -13.83 10.86 -4.40
C ASP A 199 -12.45 10.43 -4.88
N VAL A 200 -12.35 10.05 -6.15
CA VAL A 200 -11.08 9.76 -6.81
C VAL A 200 -10.87 10.72 -7.98
N TYR A 201 -9.79 11.50 -7.94
CA TYR A 201 -9.31 12.34 -9.03
C TYR A 201 -8.27 11.57 -9.86
N GLY A 202 -8.24 11.77 -11.18
CA GLY A 202 -7.18 11.26 -12.05
C GLY A 202 -7.49 11.40 -13.54
N ASP A 203 -6.44 11.41 -14.38
CA ASP A 203 -6.52 11.70 -15.82
C ASP A 203 -7.48 10.78 -16.59
N ILE A 204 -7.65 9.53 -16.14
CA ILE A 204 -8.57 8.55 -16.76
C ILE A 204 -10.05 8.95 -16.65
N TRP A 205 -10.41 9.76 -15.65
CA TRP A 205 -11.78 10.26 -15.46
C TRP A 205 -12.07 11.50 -16.32
N GLY A 206 -11.10 11.94 -17.13
CA GLY A 206 -11.16 13.22 -17.86
C GLY A 206 -11.21 14.38 -16.87
N THR A 207 -11.41 15.62 -17.34
CA THR A 207 -11.58 16.81 -16.47
C THR A 207 -12.76 16.72 -15.49
N GLY A 208 -13.47 15.61 -15.49
CA GLY A 208 -14.55 15.28 -14.59
C GLY A 208 -14.06 14.60 -13.32
N SER A 209 -14.17 15.30 -12.19
CA SER A 209 -13.83 14.78 -10.87
C SER A 209 -14.66 15.50 -9.80
N GLY A 210 -14.81 14.87 -8.63
CA GLY A 210 -15.55 15.42 -7.49
C GLY A 210 -16.86 14.69 -7.15
N PRO A 211 -17.56 15.13 -6.09
CA PRO A 211 -18.70 14.41 -5.53
C PRO A 211 -19.80 14.24 -6.55
N GLY A 212 -20.17 13.00 -6.82
CA GLY A 212 -21.23 12.69 -7.78
C GLY A 212 -20.85 12.96 -9.23
N TRP A 213 -19.56 13.14 -9.57
CA TRP A 213 -19.14 13.24 -10.97
C TRP A 213 -19.58 12.02 -11.78
N LEU A 214 -19.38 10.80 -11.26
CA LEU A 214 -19.85 9.58 -11.93
C LEU A 214 -21.38 9.59 -12.09
N SER A 215 -22.10 10.02 -11.04
CA SER A 215 -23.56 10.16 -11.08
C SER A 215 -24.00 11.19 -12.13
N ALA A 216 -23.29 12.31 -12.25
CA ALA A 216 -23.55 13.35 -13.26
C ALA A 216 -23.17 12.88 -14.68
N TYR A 217 -22.07 12.15 -14.82
CA TYR A 217 -21.62 11.55 -16.06
C TYR A 217 -22.63 10.52 -16.58
N ILE A 218 -23.18 9.69 -15.68
CA ILE A 218 -24.22 8.72 -16.01
C ILE A 218 -25.56 9.41 -16.26
N ALA A 219 -25.95 10.41 -15.46
CA ALA A 219 -27.20 11.16 -15.66
C ALA A 219 -27.20 12.00 -16.95
N GLY A 220 -26.03 12.47 -17.39
CA GLY A 220 -25.86 13.18 -18.66
C GLY A 220 -25.79 12.27 -19.88
N ARG A 221 -25.67 10.94 -19.69
CA ARG A 221 -25.80 9.98 -20.79
C ARG A 221 -27.30 9.82 -21.10
N PRO A 222 -27.71 9.88 -22.37
CA PRO A 222 -29.10 9.60 -22.72
C PRO A 222 -29.48 8.22 -22.16
N LEU A 223 -30.65 8.13 -21.53
CA LEU A 223 -31.22 6.85 -21.09
C LEU A 223 -31.27 5.88 -22.26
N ARG A 224 -31.28 4.58 -21.97
CA ARG A 224 -31.46 3.54 -23.00
C ARG A 224 -32.74 3.84 -23.79
N GLN A 225 -32.59 4.34 -25.02
CA GLN A 225 -33.69 4.62 -25.92
C GLN A 225 -34.19 3.28 -26.48
N TYR A 226 -35.40 2.89 -26.08
CA TYR A 226 -36.12 1.79 -26.72
C TYR A 226 -36.87 2.34 -27.92
N ILE A 227 -36.81 1.63 -29.06
CA ILE A 227 -37.60 1.99 -30.26
C ILE A 227 -39.07 1.74 -29.93
N THR A 228 -39.88 2.81 -29.85
CA THR A 228 -41.31 2.70 -29.49
C THR A 228 -42.23 2.79 -30.70
N MET A 229 -41.77 3.39 -31.81
CA MET A 229 -42.51 3.46 -33.08
C MET A 229 -41.56 3.67 -34.29
N VAL A 230 -42.01 3.28 -35.49
CA VAL A 230 -41.33 3.55 -36.76
C VAL A 230 -42.19 4.53 -37.58
N GLY A 231 -41.65 5.68 -38.00
CA GLY A 231 -42.35 6.73 -38.77
C GLY A 231 -41.65 7.08 -40.10
N VAL A 232 -42.03 8.17 -40.77
CA VAL A 232 -41.48 8.62 -42.07
C VAL A 232 -40.87 10.03 -41.96
N TYR A 233 -39.60 10.23 -42.35
CA TYR A 233 -38.93 11.55 -42.39
C TYR A 233 -38.68 12.01 -43.82
N GLN A 234 -39.01 13.26 -44.14
CA GLN A 234 -39.13 13.73 -45.54
C GLN A 234 -37.96 14.59 -46.07
N ASN A 235 -36.93 14.94 -45.27
CA ASN A 235 -36.11 16.14 -45.61
C ASN A 235 -34.57 16.01 -45.72
N ASP A 236 -33.95 14.83 -45.62
CA ASP A 236 -32.50 14.68 -45.91
C ASP A 236 -32.19 13.32 -46.56
N LYS A 237 -31.68 13.37 -47.81
CA LYS A 237 -31.39 12.21 -48.67
C LYS A 237 -29.90 11.84 -48.75
N THR A 238 -29.03 12.53 -48.00
CA THR A 238 -27.57 12.32 -48.09
C THR A 238 -27.03 11.27 -47.11
N LYS A 239 -27.87 10.75 -46.22
CA LYS A 239 -27.46 9.87 -45.13
C LYS A 239 -28.23 8.55 -45.19
N PRO A 240 -27.58 7.42 -45.55
CA PRO A 240 -28.25 6.14 -45.81
C PRO A 240 -28.77 5.43 -44.54
N PHE A 241 -28.37 5.89 -43.35
CA PHE A 241 -28.92 5.44 -42.07
C PHE A 241 -28.80 6.62 -41.08
N MET A 242 -29.92 7.27 -40.74
CA MET A 242 -29.96 8.22 -39.64
C MET A 242 -30.77 7.62 -38.49
N LEU A 243 -30.08 7.26 -37.41
CA LEU A 243 -30.71 7.31 -36.09
C LEU A 243 -30.88 8.78 -35.77
N HIS A 244 -32.05 9.35 -36.10
CA HIS A 244 -32.39 10.71 -35.72
C HIS A 244 -32.73 10.69 -34.22
N ASP A 245 -31.78 11.09 -33.39
CA ASP A 245 -32.03 11.32 -31.96
C ASP A 245 -32.51 12.77 -31.76
N ASP A 246 -33.79 13.01 -32.05
CA ASP A 246 -34.49 14.24 -31.65
C ASP A 246 -35.19 14.10 -30.29
N GLY A 247 -34.87 13.05 -29.54
CA GLY A 247 -35.52 12.74 -28.27
C GLY A 247 -36.94 12.16 -28.39
N SER A 248 -37.47 11.93 -29.61
CA SER A 248 -38.84 11.40 -29.79
C SER A 248 -38.93 9.86 -29.74
N GLY A 249 -37.82 9.14 -29.90
CA GLY A 249 -37.79 7.67 -29.88
C GLY A 249 -38.39 6.99 -31.13
N VAL A 250 -38.51 7.73 -32.23
CA VAL A 250 -39.11 7.25 -33.48
C VAL A 250 -38.03 6.98 -34.54
N PHE A 251 -37.94 5.73 -35.02
CA PHE A 251 -37.06 5.35 -36.13
C PHE A 251 -37.74 5.73 -37.45
N LEU A 252 -37.15 6.63 -38.23
CA LEU A 252 -37.80 7.12 -39.45
C LEU A 252 -37.17 6.47 -40.68
N ALA A 253 -37.92 5.61 -41.39
CA ALA A 253 -37.46 5.11 -42.68
C ALA A 253 -37.54 6.25 -43.70
N THR A 254 -36.48 6.46 -44.48
CA THR A 254 -36.51 7.41 -45.59
C THR A 254 -37.44 6.90 -46.69
N THR A 255 -38.07 7.80 -47.45
CA THR A 255 -38.92 7.45 -48.61
C THR A 255 -38.19 6.55 -49.62
N ASP A 256 -36.84 6.61 -49.66
CA ASP A 256 -35.99 5.79 -50.51
C ASP A 256 -35.99 4.31 -50.10
N MET A 257 -36.22 3.98 -48.82
CA MET A 257 -36.38 2.59 -48.33
C MET A 257 -37.72 1.97 -48.77
N LEU A 258 -38.70 2.80 -49.15
CA LEU A 258 -40.01 2.39 -49.69
C LEU A 258 -40.10 2.61 -51.21
N SER A 259 -39.03 3.11 -51.82
CA SER A 259 -38.94 3.34 -53.25
C SER A 259 -38.63 2.03 -53.97
N GLY A 260 -39.37 1.72 -55.03
CA GLY A 260 -39.18 0.49 -55.82
C GLY A 260 -39.85 -0.77 -55.26
N TYR A 261 -40.46 -0.71 -54.07
CA TYR A 261 -41.30 -1.79 -53.54
C TYR A 261 -42.78 -1.56 -53.85
N VAL A 262 -43.55 -2.65 -53.94
CA VAL A 262 -45.01 -2.60 -54.09
C VAL A 262 -45.63 -2.08 -52.79
N GLN A 263 -46.27 -0.92 -52.85
CA GLN A 263 -46.93 -0.25 -51.73
C GLN A 263 -48.40 -0.68 -51.58
N SER A 264 -49.04 -1.12 -52.66
CA SER A 264 -50.43 -1.61 -52.67
C SER A 264 -50.76 -2.34 -53.98
N ILE A 265 -51.85 -3.10 -54.01
CA ILE A 265 -52.35 -3.84 -55.18
C ILE A 265 -53.85 -3.57 -55.30
N ARG A 266 -54.36 -3.33 -56.52
CA ARG A 266 -55.80 -3.21 -56.78
C ARG A 266 -56.18 -3.73 -58.16
N PHE A 267 -57.48 -3.94 -58.35
CA PHE A 267 -58.09 -4.07 -59.67
C PHE A 267 -58.65 -2.72 -60.14
N GLY A 268 -58.47 -2.41 -61.42
CA GLY A 268 -59.02 -1.21 -62.08
C GLY A 268 -60.53 -1.28 -62.30
N ALA A 269 -61.02 -0.39 -63.17
CA ALA A 269 -62.40 -0.40 -63.61
C ALA A 269 -62.75 -1.72 -64.31
N VAL A 270 -64.01 -2.15 -64.16
CA VAL A 270 -64.53 -3.37 -64.81
C VAL A 270 -64.85 -3.09 -66.26
N GLU A 271 -64.44 -4.01 -67.12
CA GLU A 271 -64.87 -4.11 -68.52
C GLU A 271 -65.70 -5.38 -68.69
N HIS A 272 -66.74 -5.28 -69.51
CA HIS A 272 -67.59 -6.41 -69.85
C HIS A 272 -67.42 -6.76 -71.32
N GLY A 273 -67.30 -8.05 -71.62
CA GLY A 273 -67.32 -8.61 -72.96
C GLY A 273 -68.43 -9.65 -73.07
N ASN A 274 -69.04 -9.75 -74.25
CA ASN A 274 -70.00 -10.82 -74.52
C ASN A 274 -69.23 -12.09 -74.89
N LEU A 275 -69.65 -13.24 -74.35
CA LEU A 275 -69.05 -14.55 -74.60
C LEU A 275 -69.92 -15.40 -75.53
N TYR A 276 -71.25 -15.33 -75.39
CA TYR A 276 -72.16 -16.07 -76.25
C TYR A 276 -72.11 -15.55 -77.70
N ARG A 277 -71.76 -16.45 -78.64
CA ARG A 277 -71.57 -16.17 -80.09
C ARG A 277 -70.69 -14.95 -80.40
N SER A 278 -69.74 -14.66 -79.53
CA SER A 278 -68.85 -13.50 -79.60
C SER A 278 -67.41 -13.95 -79.32
N PRO A 279 -66.38 -13.31 -79.90
CA PRO A 279 -64.98 -13.70 -79.67
C PRO A 279 -64.50 -13.47 -78.23
N GLY A 280 -65.28 -12.77 -77.39
CA GLY A 280 -64.91 -12.48 -76.01
C GLY A 280 -63.68 -11.58 -75.91
N PHE A 281 -62.85 -11.82 -74.89
CA PHE A 281 -61.56 -11.16 -74.73
C PHE A 281 -60.42 -12.12 -75.12
N ALA A 282 -59.50 -11.65 -75.95
CA ALA A 282 -58.20 -12.28 -76.11
C ALA A 282 -57.30 -11.97 -74.91
N ASP A 283 -56.24 -12.76 -74.72
CA ASP A 283 -55.21 -12.46 -73.72
C ASP A 283 -54.59 -11.08 -74.00
N GLN A 284 -54.56 -10.25 -72.97
CA GLN A 284 -54.06 -8.88 -73.04
C GLN A 284 -53.29 -8.56 -71.77
N LEU A 285 -52.04 -8.12 -71.94
CA LEU A 285 -51.15 -7.78 -70.84
C LEU A 285 -51.83 -6.86 -69.81
N GLY A 286 -51.72 -7.25 -68.54
CA GLY A 286 -52.26 -6.51 -67.40
C GLY A 286 -53.74 -6.71 -67.12
N TYR A 287 -54.49 -7.40 -67.98
CA TYR A 287 -55.88 -7.74 -67.70
C TYR A 287 -56.02 -9.14 -67.10
N VAL A 288 -56.93 -9.27 -66.13
CA VAL A 288 -57.35 -10.56 -65.58
C VAL A 288 -58.86 -10.68 -65.61
N ILE A 289 -59.37 -11.89 -65.81
CA ILE A 289 -60.81 -12.17 -65.69
C ILE A 289 -61.19 -12.09 -64.21
N THR A 290 -62.22 -11.31 -63.90
CA THR A 290 -62.67 -11.06 -62.52
C THR A 290 -64.11 -11.49 -62.27
N GLY A 291 -64.82 -11.93 -63.31
CA GLY A 291 -66.19 -12.45 -63.18
C GLY A 291 -66.65 -13.10 -64.47
N VAL A 292 -67.58 -14.06 -64.33
CA VAL A 292 -68.30 -14.69 -65.43
C VAL A 292 -69.79 -14.63 -65.07
N GLU A 293 -70.60 -14.12 -65.98
CA GLU A 293 -72.03 -13.91 -65.78
C GLU A 293 -72.82 -14.81 -66.73
N ASN A 294 -73.89 -15.40 -66.19
CA ASN A 294 -74.92 -16.08 -66.94
C ASN A 294 -76.26 -15.46 -66.50
N GLY A 295 -76.76 -14.54 -67.32
CA GLY A 295 -77.89 -13.67 -66.98
C GLY A 295 -79.24 -14.34 -67.18
N ASP A 296 -79.32 -15.34 -68.06
CA ASP A 296 -80.54 -16.12 -68.31
C ASP A 296 -80.55 -17.49 -67.61
N SER A 297 -79.46 -17.84 -66.92
CA SER A 297 -79.27 -19.09 -66.18
C SER A 297 -79.36 -20.36 -67.04
N ASN A 298 -79.02 -20.27 -68.33
CA ASN A 298 -78.91 -21.44 -69.22
C ASN A 298 -77.59 -22.24 -68.96
N ASP A 299 -77.24 -23.21 -69.81
CA ASP A 299 -76.05 -24.05 -69.65
C ASP A 299 -74.75 -23.41 -70.17
N THR A 300 -74.80 -22.18 -70.68
CA THR A 300 -73.68 -21.46 -71.29
C THR A 300 -73.48 -20.06 -70.68
N PRO A 301 -72.23 -19.59 -70.43
CA PRO A 301 -72.03 -18.24 -69.93
C PRO A 301 -72.28 -17.15 -70.99
N ASP A 302 -72.95 -16.07 -70.59
CA ASP A 302 -73.36 -14.98 -71.48
C ASP A 302 -72.29 -13.90 -71.61
N ARG A 303 -71.73 -13.45 -70.47
CA ARG A 303 -70.81 -12.32 -70.38
C ARG A 303 -69.62 -12.65 -69.49
N ILE A 304 -68.52 -11.95 -69.75
CA ILE A 304 -67.28 -12.06 -69.00
C ILE A 304 -66.82 -10.68 -68.57
N GLN A 305 -66.33 -10.58 -67.34
CA GLN A 305 -65.76 -9.36 -66.78
C GLN A 305 -64.25 -9.47 -66.67
N ARG A 306 -63.53 -8.42 -67.08
CA ARG A 306 -62.10 -8.28 -66.83
C ARG A 306 -61.77 -6.95 -66.19
N ARG A 307 -60.64 -6.90 -65.48
CA ARG A 307 -60.09 -5.68 -64.87
C ARG A 307 -58.59 -5.63 -65.04
N LEU A 308 -58.03 -4.43 -65.09
CA LEU A 308 -56.59 -4.23 -65.01
C LEU A 308 -56.08 -4.59 -63.61
N LEU A 309 -55.06 -5.45 -63.52
CA LEU A 309 -54.29 -5.63 -62.30
C LEU A 309 -53.26 -4.50 -62.19
N GLN A 310 -53.33 -3.75 -61.09
CA GLN A 310 -52.47 -2.59 -60.86
C GLN A 310 -51.69 -2.70 -59.55
N LEU A 311 -50.45 -2.23 -59.59
CA LEU A 311 -49.55 -2.10 -58.44
C LEU A 311 -49.30 -0.62 -58.16
N LYS A 312 -49.30 -0.25 -56.89
CA LYS A 312 -48.86 1.09 -56.46
C LYS A 312 -47.38 1.03 -56.13
N VAL A 313 -46.56 1.79 -56.86
CA VAL A 313 -45.12 1.93 -56.60
C VAL A 313 -44.83 3.42 -56.61
N ASN A 314 -44.05 3.91 -55.63
CA ASN A 314 -43.67 5.31 -55.52
C ASN A 314 -44.86 6.29 -55.57
N GLY A 315 -45.99 5.92 -54.97
CA GLY A 315 -47.21 6.74 -54.95
C GLY A 315 -48.08 6.66 -56.21
N GLN A 316 -47.59 6.09 -57.31
CA GLN A 316 -48.27 6.01 -58.61
C GLN A 316 -48.79 4.60 -58.89
N TRP A 317 -49.88 4.49 -59.65
CA TRP A 317 -50.45 3.20 -60.06
C TRP A 317 -49.94 2.80 -61.44
N TYR A 318 -49.42 1.58 -61.53
CA TYR A 318 -48.92 0.96 -62.77
C TYR A 318 -49.75 -0.28 -63.08
N THR A 319 -49.96 -0.54 -64.37
CA THR A 319 -50.55 -1.80 -64.84
C THR A 319 -49.46 -2.87 -64.88
N VAL A 320 -49.80 -4.09 -64.45
CA VAL A 320 -48.84 -5.20 -64.47
C VAL A 320 -48.55 -5.62 -65.90
N GLY A 321 -47.27 -5.70 -66.28
CA GLY A 321 -46.83 -6.17 -67.59
C GLY A 321 -46.82 -5.13 -68.72
N THR A 322 -46.97 -3.85 -68.39
CA THR A 322 -46.86 -2.71 -69.33
C THR A 322 -45.67 -1.81 -69.00
#